data_AF-A0A8H4PQW2-F1
#
_entry.id   AF-A0A8H4PQW2-F1
#
_cell.length_a   1.000
_cell.length_b   1.000
_cell.length_c   1.000
_cell.angle_alpha   90.00
_cell.angle_beta   90.00
_cell.angle_gamma   90.00
#
_symmetry.space_group_name_H-M   'P 1'
#
loop_
_entity.id
_entity.type
_entity.pdbx_description
1 polymer ?
#
loop_
_entity_poly.entity_id
_entity_poly.type
_entity_poly.pdbx_seq_one_letter_code
_entity_poly.pdbx_strand_id
1 'polypeptide(L)'
;MTSAGRIPQSQSCGSVLGLLSPVSSRGADGFGTNGLHFSPASSLSGNLTEPRSYAPRTPASEHVGNSPPPKFDPSGIVNESHAPYVLGLEESSPAMMLAVQDIGATRSTELLTLTNTPTGLPLLATAMAPNHFPFIEAPRMANSFNHGVVKLKNIPFSTRRAEVIAFLGRNSKILNDSEEPVHIIMERVTSKTMDAYVEFVSLEEAMKAVDRHNHNLQSGRVTRLGDRPVEVELSSQASLMKDLFPLARGLIWDGVTPQFKPYNHQFAWENFRGFISEEEMVMLIKHVEVPHRSPYSKDCPQRPYECLISTLKKFPWYATDCITISQRHAVYIGTERLLSVLSDKVSRGVDAVNLGPQLQARLVNAALACPGFTPLMKDNISWLLNIPEAEQRFFGQPPFAHSWRHQYSLAPKPGIPLDVIEWYVSVIREQTNRDMLGQSHSSRTALQEKGQQTDMHWGYFWAELGYSFGPQFDQMTLAQVAHAEFSAVERILSRALPQA
;
A
#
# COMPACT_ATOMS: atom_id res chain seq x y z
N MET A 1 52.65 -59.50 0.84
CA MET A 1 52.77 -58.26 0.04
C MET A 1 51.80 -58.33 -1.11
N THR A 2 50.97 -57.27 -1.27
CA THR A 2 50.21 -56.81 -2.46
C THR A 2 49.20 -57.79 -3.10
N SER A 3 47.99 -57.43 -3.54
CA SER A 3 47.25 -56.17 -3.69
C SER A 3 45.84 -56.57 -4.16
N ALA A 4 44.76 -56.12 -3.51
CA ALA A 4 43.38 -56.39 -3.92
C ALA A 4 42.82 -55.29 -4.83
N GLY A 5 42.16 -55.70 -5.92
CA GLY A 5 41.59 -54.86 -6.96
C GLY A 5 40.30 -54.15 -6.57
N ARG A 6 40.12 -52.97 -7.18
CA ARG A 6 39.07 -51.97 -6.96
C ARG A 6 37.70 -52.37 -7.56
N ILE A 7 36.63 -52.03 -6.83
CA ILE A 7 35.28 -51.76 -7.35
C ILE A 7 34.95 -50.31 -6.93
N PRO A 8 34.41 -49.44 -7.82
CA PRO A 8 34.09 -48.06 -7.45
C PRO A 8 32.71 -47.96 -6.77
N GLN A 9 32.67 -47.31 -5.60
CA GLN A 9 31.46 -46.89 -4.90
C GLN A 9 30.97 -45.53 -5.42
N SER A 10 29.67 -45.47 -5.71
CA SER A 10 28.87 -44.26 -5.86
C SER A 10 28.73 -43.56 -4.50
N GLN A 11 29.09 -42.28 -4.42
CA GLN A 11 28.79 -41.43 -3.28
C GLN A 11 27.87 -40.27 -3.68
N SER A 12 26.73 -40.25 -2.99
CA SER A 12 25.82 -39.12 -2.85
C SER A 12 26.51 -37.99 -2.07
N CYS A 13 26.53 -36.77 -2.61
CA CYS A 13 26.96 -35.58 -1.89
C CYS A 13 25.77 -34.67 -1.58
N GLY A 14 25.63 -34.37 -0.30
CA GLY A 14 24.55 -33.60 0.31
C GLY A 14 24.70 -32.09 0.19
N SER A 15 23.56 -31.44 0.40
CA SER A 15 23.36 -30.00 0.48
C SER A 15 24.05 -29.40 1.70
N VAL A 16 24.89 -28.39 1.48
CA VAL A 16 25.50 -27.57 2.54
C VAL A 16 24.82 -26.20 2.57
N LEU A 17 24.15 -25.91 3.69
CA LEU A 17 23.70 -24.59 4.11
C LEU A 17 24.89 -23.81 4.67
N GLY A 18 25.24 -22.68 4.06
CA GLY A 18 26.27 -21.76 4.56
C GLY A 18 25.64 -20.53 5.23
N LEU A 19 25.68 -20.50 6.56
CA LEU A 19 25.49 -19.31 7.40
C LEU A 19 26.82 -18.55 7.48
N LEU A 20 26.86 -17.28 7.10
CA LEU A 20 27.92 -16.35 7.51
C LEU A 20 27.36 -14.93 7.72
N SER A 21 27.39 -14.48 8.97
CA SER A 21 27.40 -13.05 9.34
C SER A 21 28.79 -12.45 9.08
N PRO A 22 28.91 -11.12 8.97
CA PRO A 22 29.95 -10.50 9.78
C PRO A 22 29.60 -9.16 10.45
N VAL A 23 30.38 -8.97 11.51
CA VAL A 23 30.48 -7.94 12.54
C VAL A 23 31.00 -6.59 12.01
N SER A 24 30.62 -5.54 12.75
CA SER A 24 31.02 -4.14 12.73
C SER A 24 32.51 -3.83 12.59
N SER A 25 32.83 -2.73 11.90
CA SER A 25 34.10 -1.99 12.07
C SER A 25 33.93 -0.50 11.78
N ARG A 26 34.49 0.34 12.67
CA ARG A 26 34.64 1.80 12.59
C ARG A 26 35.90 2.14 11.78
N GLY A 27 35.91 3.27 11.06
CA GLY A 27 37.14 3.88 10.54
C GLY A 27 36.96 5.07 9.57
N ALA A 28 37.11 6.28 10.13
CA ALA A 28 37.76 7.52 9.66
C ALA A 28 37.72 8.04 8.19
N ASP A 29 37.73 9.39 8.12
CA ASP A 29 37.49 10.33 7.02
C ASP A 29 38.59 10.48 5.94
N GLY A 30 38.19 11.04 4.79
CA GLY A 30 39.09 11.63 3.76
C GLY A 30 38.34 12.39 2.64
N PHE A 31 38.55 13.70 2.55
CA PHE A 31 37.92 14.69 1.65
C PHE A 31 38.42 14.66 0.18
N GLY A 32 37.57 15.08 -0.78
CA GLY A 32 37.97 15.40 -2.17
C GLY A 32 36.83 15.69 -3.18
N THR A 33 36.36 16.94 -3.17
CA THR A 33 35.48 17.74 -4.07
C THR A 33 35.24 17.35 -5.56
N ASN A 34 33.98 17.25 -6.01
CA ASN A 34 33.24 18.23 -6.87
C ASN A 34 31.99 17.64 -7.58
N GLY A 35 30.81 18.23 -7.31
CA GLY A 35 29.79 18.55 -8.33
C GLY A 35 28.73 17.50 -8.71
N LEU A 36 27.65 17.39 -7.93
CA LEU A 36 26.23 17.34 -8.33
C LEU A 36 25.42 17.12 -7.03
N HIS A 37 24.46 18.00 -6.72
CA HIS A 37 23.67 17.97 -5.48
C HIS A 37 22.90 16.64 -5.36
N PHE A 38 23.46 15.76 -4.54
CA PHE A 38 22.89 14.50 -4.10
C PHE A 38 22.29 14.75 -2.72
N SER A 39 21.05 14.32 -2.45
CA SER A 39 20.52 14.20 -1.09
C SER A 39 20.61 12.73 -0.66
N PRO A 40 21.70 12.27 -0.02
CA PRO A 40 21.79 10.92 0.51
C PRO A 40 21.17 10.92 1.91
N ALA A 41 19.87 10.69 2.00
CA ALA A 41 19.22 10.48 3.28
C ALA A 41 18.11 9.41 3.22
N SER A 42 18.38 8.22 2.66
CA SER A 42 17.48 7.08 2.92
C SER A 42 18.04 5.68 2.59
N SER A 43 19.26 5.31 3.00
CA SER A 43 19.69 3.91 2.78
C SER A 43 20.65 3.29 3.80
N LEU A 44 20.92 3.93 4.95
CA LEU A 44 21.89 3.38 5.93
C LEU A 44 21.42 3.30 7.39
N SER A 45 20.11 3.35 7.67
CA SER A 45 19.64 3.11 9.03
C SER A 45 18.24 2.50 9.01
N GLY A 46 18.11 1.30 9.59
CA GLY A 46 16.84 0.66 9.90
C GLY A 46 16.11 1.36 11.06
N ASN A 47 15.88 2.67 10.94
CA ASN A 47 15.11 3.46 11.87
C ASN A 47 13.76 3.80 11.21
N LEU A 48 12.75 2.96 11.42
CA LEU A 48 11.36 3.41 11.47
C LEU A 48 11.17 4.05 12.85
N THR A 49 10.50 5.22 12.93
CA THR A 49 10.08 5.97 14.15
C THR A 49 9.45 7.35 13.78
N GLU A 50 8.50 7.46 12.83
CA GLU A 50 8.06 8.74 12.17
C GLU A 50 8.23 10.05 12.98
N PRO A 51 9.02 11.03 12.48
CA PRO A 51 8.45 12.09 11.65
C PRO A 51 9.34 12.47 10.45
N ARG A 52 8.76 12.75 9.27
CA ARG A 52 9.51 13.41 8.18
C ARG A 52 8.73 14.59 7.62
N SER A 53 9.15 15.78 8.05
CA SER A 53 8.88 17.12 7.50
C SER A 53 7.48 17.32 6.91
N TYR A 54 6.55 17.60 7.82
CA TYR A 54 5.14 17.90 7.57
C TYR A 54 4.88 19.31 7.02
N ALA A 55 5.78 19.87 6.20
CA ALA A 55 5.49 21.14 5.57
C ALA A 55 4.10 21.03 4.90
N PRO A 56 3.16 21.95 5.22
CA PRO A 56 1.90 22.01 4.49
C PRO A 56 2.23 22.06 3.00
N ARG A 57 1.57 21.22 2.19
CA ARG A 57 1.74 21.33 0.74
C ARG A 57 1.21 22.71 0.36
N THR A 58 2.07 23.61 -0.11
CA THR A 58 1.60 24.82 -0.77
C THR A 58 0.92 24.39 -2.07
N PRO A 59 -0.33 24.81 -2.33
CA PRO A 59 -0.96 24.51 -3.60
C PRO A 59 -0.09 25.06 -4.73
N ALA A 60 0.17 24.24 -5.75
CA ALA A 60 0.87 24.65 -6.96
C ALA A 60 -0.05 25.57 -7.80
N SER A 61 -0.27 26.79 -7.31
CA SER A 61 -1.00 27.86 -7.99
C SER A 61 -0.53 29.24 -7.54
N GLU A 62 0.73 29.40 -7.19
CA GLU A 62 1.37 30.72 -7.16
C GLU A 62 2.77 30.58 -7.74
N HIS A 63 2.93 31.02 -8.99
CA HIS A 63 4.24 31.29 -9.56
C HIS A 63 4.94 32.32 -8.67
N VAL A 64 5.85 31.87 -7.81
CA VAL A 64 6.77 32.75 -7.09
C VAL A 64 7.70 33.35 -8.13
N GLY A 65 7.44 34.61 -8.50
CA GLY A 65 8.34 35.40 -9.32
C GLY A 65 9.71 35.50 -8.66
N ASN A 66 10.77 35.41 -9.48
CA ASN A 66 12.17 35.57 -9.08
C ASN A 66 12.49 37.03 -8.66
N SER A 67 11.88 37.51 -7.58
CA SER A 67 12.26 38.76 -6.92
C SER A 67 12.82 38.46 -5.54
N PRO A 68 13.99 39.02 -5.17
CA PRO A 68 14.56 38.85 -3.85
C PRO A 68 13.61 39.41 -2.77
N PRO A 69 13.66 38.89 -1.54
CA PRO A 69 12.74 39.28 -0.48
C PRO A 69 12.85 40.79 -0.19
N PRO A 70 11.72 41.49 0.03
CA PRO A 70 11.72 42.91 0.31
C PRO A 70 12.40 43.19 1.65
N LYS A 71 13.26 44.21 1.66
CA LYS A 71 13.86 44.75 2.89
C LYS A 71 12.76 45.39 3.74
N PHE A 72 12.75 45.06 5.02
CA PHE A 72 11.85 45.65 6.01
C PHE A 72 12.23 47.12 6.23
N ASP A 73 11.36 48.05 5.85
CA ASP A 73 11.50 49.48 6.13
C ASP A 73 10.33 49.92 7.04
N PRO A 74 10.58 50.32 8.30
CA PRO A 74 9.53 50.70 9.23
C PRO A 74 9.22 52.19 9.10
N SER A 75 8.52 52.62 8.04
CA SER A 75 7.89 53.95 8.01
C SER A 75 6.79 54.11 6.93
N GLY A 76 5.60 54.57 7.37
CA GLY A 76 4.52 55.20 6.56
C GLY A 76 3.60 54.24 5.78
N ILE A 77 2.34 53.99 6.18
CA ILE A 77 1.11 54.77 5.90
C ILE A 77 0.99 55.33 4.46
N VAL A 78 -0.11 54.94 3.79
CA VAL A 78 -1.01 55.70 2.87
C VAL A 78 -1.37 54.90 1.60
N ASN A 79 -2.70 54.75 1.36
CA ASN A 79 -3.52 54.66 0.11
C ASN A 79 -2.83 54.28 -1.23
N GLU A 80 -3.44 53.62 -2.22
CA GLU A 80 -4.83 53.61 -2.69
C GLU A 80 -4.99 52.53 -3.78
N SER A 81 -6.26 52.26 -4.10
CA SER A 81 -6.89 51.52 -5.20
C SER A 81 -6.29 51.58 -6.61
N HIS A 82 -6.49 50.53 -7.42
CA HIS A 82 -7.14 50.59 -8.76
C HIS A 82 -7.46 49.18 -9.34
N ALA A 83 -8.54 49.12 -10.13
CA ALA A 83 -9.31 47.95 -10.54
C ALA A 83 -8.95 47.43 -11.98
N PRO A 84 -9.84 46.73 -12.73
CA PRO A 84 -9.64 45.36 -13.20
C PRO A 84 -9.39 45.24 -14.72
N TYR A 85 -9.05 44.05 -15.21
CA TYR A 85 -9.15 43.71 -16.64
C TYR A 85 -9.83 42.36 -16.86
N VAL A 86 -10.84 42.39 -17.73
CA VAL A 86 -11.66 41.30 -18.25
C VAL A 86 -11.18 40.97 -19.68
N LEU A 87 -11.31 39.70 -20.09
CA LEU A 87 -11.57 39.12 -21.43
C LEU A 87 -10.81 37.79 -21.56
N GLY A 88 -11.36 36.69 -22.09
CA GLY A 88 -12.62 36.45 -22.79
C GLY A 88 -12.92 34.95 -22.89
N LEU A 89 -14.19 34.66 -23.17
CA LEU A 89 -14.78 33.34 -23.36
C LEU A 89 -14.50 32.82 -24.78
N GLU A 90 -14.20 31.53 -24.92
CA GLU A 90 -14.49 30.76 -26.12
C GLU A 90 -15.11 29.40 -25.74
N GLU A 91 -16.22 29.08 -26.40
CA GLU A 91 -17.07 27.92 -26.22
C GLU A 91 -16.57 26.71 -27.04
N SER A 92 -16.67 25.50 -26.49
CA SER A 92 -16.80 24.29 -27.32
C SER A 92 -17.52 23.12 -26.61
N SER A 93 -18.78 22.93 -27.04
CA SER A 93 -19.58 21.70 -27.25
C SER A 93 -20.06 20.79 -26.09
N PRO A 94 -21.34 20.32 -26.11
CA PRO A 94 -22.02 19.67 -24.99
C PRO A 94 -22.20 18.16 -25.21
N ALA A 95 -21.33 17.33 -24.64
CA ALA A 95 -21.54 15.88 -24.63
C ALA A 95 -20.79 15.17 -23.49
N MET A 96 -20.92 15.65 -22.25
CA MET A 96 -20.62 14.85 -21.06
C MET A 96 -21.38 15.41 -19.85
N MET A 97 -22.69 15.53 -19.98
CA MET A 97 -23.56 15.90 -18.87
C MET A 97 -23.93 14.63 -18.09
N LEU A 98 -22.96 14.12 -17.32
CA LEU A 98 -23.23 13.22 -16.18
C LEU A 98 -22.61 13.88 -14.95
N ALA A 99 -23.43 14.73 -14.33
CA ALA A 99 -23.37 15.26 -12.98
C ALA A 99 -21.97 15.42 -12.37
N VAL A 100 -21.25 16.47 -12.79
CA VAL A 100 -20.38 17.20 -11.87
C VAL A 100 -21.33 18.03 -11.00
N GLN A 101 -21.67 17.53 -9.80
CA GLN A 101 -22.34 18.36 -8.81
C GLN A 101 -21.32 19.34 -8.24
N ASP A 102 -21.63 20.63 -8.38
CA ASP A 102 -20.97 21.76 -7.73
C ASP A 102 -20.75 21.47 -6.24
N ILE A 103 -19.50 21.49 -5.79
CA ILE A 103 -19.08 21.26 -4.40
C ILE A 103 -19.25 22.55 -3.58
N GLY A 104 -20.46 23.10 -3.60
CA GLY A 104 -20.78 24.30 -2.84
C GLY A 104 -22.26 24.66 -2.87
N ALA A 105 -23.10 23.95 -2.11
CA ALA A 105 -24.28 24.52 -1.41
C ALA A 105 -25.26 23.48 -0.79
N THR A 106 -25.19 22.19 -1.07
CA THR A 106 -26.19 21.23 -0.55
C THR A 106 -25.57 20.18 0.35
N ARG A 107 -25.90 20.23 1.64
CA ARG A 107 -25.63 19.15 2.61
C ARG A 107 -26.32 17.87 2.17
N SER A 108 -25.67 16.73 2.36
CA SER A 108 -26.26 15.41 2.13
C SER A 108 -27.47 15.19 3.02
N THR A 109 -28.38 14.34 2.57
CA THR A 109 -29.57 13.94 3.35
C THR A 109 -29.19 13.31 4.68
N GLU A 110 -28.08 12.60 4.71
CA GLU A 110 -27.49 11.92 5.86
C GLU A 110 -26.99 12.95 6.87
N LEU A 111 -26.24 13.97 6.43
CA LEU A 111 -25.78 15.04 7.32
C LEU A 111 -26.95 15.88 7.85
N LEU A 112 -27.94 16.17 7.00
CA LEU A 112 -29.17 16.86 7.42
C LEU A 112 -29.90 16.05 8.49
N THR A 113 -30.06 14.74 8.29
CA THR A 113 -30.72 13.87 9.27
C THR A 113 -29.95 13.83 10.59
N LEU A 114 -28.62 13.72 10.53
CA LEU A 114 -27.76 13.66 11.70
C LEU A 114 -27.79 14.96 12.53
N THR A 115 -27.88 16.11 11.87
CA THR A 115 -27.85 17.43 12.50
C THR A 115 -29.24 18.05 12.73
N ASN A 116 -30.32 17.35 12.36
CA ASN A 116 -31.70 17.79 12.57
C ASN A 116 -32.13 17.61 14.04
N THR A 117 -31.47 18.34 14.93
CA THR A 117 -31.79 18.42 16.36
C THR A 117 -31.93 19.88 16.78
N PRO A 118 -32.61 20.19 17.91
CA PRO A 118 -32.78 21.57 18.36
C PRO A 118 -31.46 22.33 18.59
N THR A 119 -30.40 21.62 18.94
CA THR A 119 -29.06 22.17 19.18
C THR A 119 -28.15 22.14 17.95
N GLY A 120 -28.60 21.51 16.85
CA GLY A 120 -27.76 21.20 15.69
C GLY A 120 -26.72 20.09 15.92
N LEU A 121 -26.72 19.47 17.11
CA LEU A 121 -25.82 18.37 17.49
C LEU A 121 -26.62 17.10 17.79
N PRO A 122 -26.25 15.94 17.23
CA PRO A 122 -26.86 14.65 17.58
C PRO A 122 -26.48 14.24 19.01
N LEU A 123 -27.30 13.37 19.61
CA LEU A 123 -26.90 12.62 20.81
C LEU A 123 -25.68 11.74 20.50
N LEU A 124 -24.80 11.54 21.48
CA LEU A 124 -23.63 10.66 21.35
C LEU A 124 -24.01 9.26 20.81
N ALA A 125 -25.07 8.66 21.36
CA ALA A 125 -25.55 7.34 20.93
C ALA A 125 -25.97 7.32 19.46
N THR A 126 -26.59 8.38 18.95
CA THR A 126 -26.97 8.52 17.54
C THR A 126 -25.75 8.66 16.65
N ALA A 127 -24.78 9.49 17.05
CA ALA A 127 -23.55 9.72 16.29
C ALA A 127 -22.62 8.49 16.25
N MET A 128 -22.61 7.68 17.31
CA MET A 128 -21.81 6.45 17.36
C MET A 128 -22.54 5.23 16.77
N ALA A 129 -23.81 5.37 16.37
CA ALA A 129 -24.56 4.29 15.78
C ALA A 129 -23.93 3.84 14.43
N PRO A 130 -23.87 2.53 14.13
CA PRO A 130 -23.17 2.01 12.94
C PRO A 130 -23.63 2.58 11.59
N ASN A 131 -24.86 3.11 11.51
CA ASN A 131 -25.41 3.72 10.31
C ASN A 131 -24.97 5.18 10.11
N HIS A 132 -24.56 5.89 11.16
CA HIS A 132 -24.10 7.28 11.07
C HIS A 132 -22.57 7.41 11.21
N PHE A 133 -21.94 6.52 11.98
CA PHE A 133 -20.51 6.59 12.24
C PHE A 133 -19.69 6.34 10.97
N PRO A 134 -18.81 7.28 10.56
CA PRO A 134 -18.26 7.31 9.21
C PRO A 134 -16.91 6.60 9.08
N PHE A 135 -16.33 6.10 10.16
CA PHE A 135 -14.99 5.54 10.17
C PHE A 135 -14.99 4.02 10.34
N ILE A 136 -14.06 3.36 9.67
CA ILE A 136 -13.83 1.91 9.72
C ILE A 136 -12.35 1.60 9.81
N GLU A 137 -12.03 0.38 10.25
CA GLU A 137 -10.72 -0.23 10.07
C GLU A 137 -10.70 -0.90 8.69
N ALA A 138 -10.32 -0.16 7.64
CA ALA A 138 -10.36 -0.66 6.25
C ALA A 138 -9.64 -2.01 6.04
N PRO A 139 -8.46 -2.28 6.66
CA PRO A 139 -7.81 -3.58 6.53
C PRO A 139 -8.68 -4.75 7.04
N ARG A 140 -9.42 -4.56 8.15
CA ARG A 140 -10.32 -5.59 8.72
C ARG A 140 -11.49 -5.92 7.80
N MET A 141 -11.90 -4.97 6.95
CA MET A 141 -12.95 -5.16 5.95
C MET A 141 -12.45 -5.76 4.64
N ALA A 142 -11.15 -6.09 4.52
CA ALA A 142 -10.60 -6.69 3.33
C ALA A 142 -11.24 -8.06 3.06
N ASN A 143 -11.88 -8.19 1.90
CA ASN A 143 -12.48 -9.45 1.47
C ASN A 143 -11.38 -10.44 1.05
N SER A 144 -11.60 -11.72 1.38
CA SER A 144 -10.78 -12.82 0.90
C SER A 144 -11.67 -13.95 0.41
N PHE A 145 -11.31 -14.56 -0.71
CA PHE A 145 -12.10 -15.58 -1.39
C PHE A 145 -11.20 -16.74 -1.81
N ASN A 146 -11.73 -17.95 -1.67
CA ASN A 146 -11.09 -19.15 -2.19
C ASN A 146 -11.61 -19.41 -3.61
N HIS A 147 -10.71 -19.37 -4.58
CA HIS A 147 -11.01 -19.63 -5.98
C HIS A 147 -10.57 -21.04 -6.39
N GLY A 148 -10.98 -21.49 -7.59
CA GLY A 148 -10.35 -22.64 -8.22
C GLY A 148 -8.93 -22.25 -8.63
N VAL A 149 -7.93 -23.07 -8.33
CA VAL A 149 -6.52 -22.71 -8.62
C VAL A 149 -5.85 -23.83 -9.41
N VAL A 150 -5.14 -23.44 -10.47
CA VAL A 150 -4.26 -24.32 -11.23
C VAL A 150 -2.82 -23.84 -11.06
N LYS A 151 -1.89 -24.77 -10.86
CA LYS A 151 -0.46 -24.49 -10.83
C LYS A 151 0.21 -24.94 -12.12
N LEU A 152 0.97 -24.04 -12.72
CA LEU A 152 1.82 -24.27 -13.88
C LEU A 152 3.26 -24.39 -13.39
N LYS A 153 3.84 -25.58 -13.50
CA LYS A 153 5.20 -25.86 -13.05
C LYS A 153 6.17 -25.91 -14.22
N ASN A 154 7.44 -25.67 -13.92
CA ASN A 154 8.51 -25.72 -14.92
C ASN A 154 8.34 -24.67 -16.05
N ILE A 155 7.77 -23.51 -15.74
CA ILE A 155 7.64 -22.42 -16.71
C ILE A 155 9.00 -21.80 -17.06
N PRO A 156 9.20 -21.29 -18.29
CA PRO A 156 10.36 -20.45 -18.61
C PRO A 156 10.49 -19.24 -17.67
N PHE A 157 11.71 -18.82 -17.36
CA PHE A 157 11.91 -17.64 -16.50
C PHE A 157 11.34 -16.36 -17.11
N SER A 158 11.31 -16.29 -18.44
CA SER A 158 10.81 -15.16 -19.22
C SER A 158 9.30 -15.18 -19.48
N THR A 159 8.58 -16.16 -18.91
CA THR A 159 7.13 -16.33 -19.10
C THR A 159 6.38 -15.03 -18.75
N ARG A 160 5.53 -14.58 -19.68
CA ARG A 160 4.69 -13.41 -19.50
C ARG A 160 3.28 -13.79 -19.10
N ARG A 161 2.60 -12.90 -18.37
CA ARG A 161 1.18 -13.04 -18.02
C ARG A 161 0.31 -13.37 -19.25
N ALA A 162 0.50 -12.65 -20.35
CA ALA A 162 -0.28 -12.87 -21.57
C ALA A 162 -0.08 -14.27 -22.16
N GLU A 163 1.12 -14.85 -22.06
CA GLU A 163 1.41 -16.19 -22.53
C GLU A 163 0.71 -17.25 -21.67
N VAL A 164 0.65 -17.04 -20.36
CA VAL A 164 -0.12 -17.91 -19.44
C VAL A 164 -1.61 -17.90 -19.79
N ILE A 165 -2.18 -16.72 -20.06
CA ILE A 165 -3.60 -16.59 -20.45
C ILE A 165 -3.83 -17.27 -21.82
N ALA A 166 -2.94 -17.03 -22.78
CA ALA A 166 -3.03 -17.66 -24.10
C ALA A 166 -2.91 -19.19 -24.03
N PHE A 167 -2.03 -19.70 -23.18
CA PHE A 167 -1.82 -21.13 -22.93
C PHE A 167 -3.09 -21.82 -22.42
N LEU A 168 -3.81 -21.21 -21.47
CA LEU A 168 -5.06 -21.78 -20.95
C LEU A 168 -6.22 -21.71 -21.96
N GLY A 169 -6.16 -20.72 -22.85
CA GLY A 169 -7.14 -20.46 -23.91
C GLY A 169 -8.31 -19.59 -23.44
N ARG A 170 -9.00 -18.97 -24.41
CA ARG A 170 -10.08 -18.00 -24.16
C ARG A 170 -11.27 -18.55 -23.37
N ASN A 171 -11.49 -19.86 -23.41
CA ASN A 171 -12.62 -20.52 -22.73
C ASN A 171 -12.28 -21.01 -21.32
N SER A 172 -11.11 -20.64 -20.79
CA SER A 172 -10.62 -21.16 -19.50
C SER A 172 -11.38 -20.65 -18.27
N LYS A 173 -12.31 -19.70 -18.39
CA LYS A 173 -13.10 -19.17 -17.25
C LYS A 173 -12.23 -18.79 -16.05
N ILE A 174 -11.06 -18.19 -16.33
CA ILE A 174 -10.23 -17.53 -15.33
C ILE A 174 -10.94 -16.29 -14.77
N LEU A 175 -10.50 -15.79 -13.61
CA LEU A 175 -11.05 -14.54 -13.06
C LEU A 175 -10.82 -13.35 -13.99
N ASN A 176 -11.54 -12.25 -13.76
CA ASN A 176 -11.43 -11.06 -14.58
C ASN A 176 -10.05 -10.41 -14.42
N ASP A 177 -9.59 -9.69 -15.45
CA ASP A 177 -8.28 -9.01 -15.42
C ASP A 177 -8.12 -8.04 -14.24
N SER A 178 -9.21 -7.39 -13.80
CA SER A 178 -9.23 -6.51 -12.62
C SER A 178 -8.97 -7.23 -11.28
N GLU A 179 -9.19 -8.54 -11.24
CA GLU A 179 -8.95 -9.40 -10.07
C GLU A 179 -7.52 -9.95 -10.04
N GLU A 180 -6.74 -9.73 -11.10
CA GLU A 180 -5.35 -10.16 -11.23
C GLU A 180 -5.17 -11.69 -11.11
N PRO A 181 -5.82 -12.50 -11.98
CA PRO A 181 -5.91 -13.97 -11.86
C PRO A 181 -4.59 -14.73 -11.96
N VAL A 182 -3.55 -14.12 -12.54
CA VAL A 182 -2.30 -14.80 -12.89
C VAL A 182 -1.19 -14.33 -11.95
N HIS A 183 -0.68 -15.26 -11.17
CA HIS A 183 0.38 -15.02 -10.19
C HIS A 183 1.62 -15.79 -10.59
N ILE A 184 2.58 -15.12 -11.24
CA ILE A 184 3.86 -15.74 -11.55
C ILE A 184 4.81 -15.52 -10.37
N ILE A 185 5.15 -16.60 -9.66
CA ILE A 185 5.91 -16.53 -8.42
C ILE A 185 7.35 -16.11 -8.72
N MET A 186 7.83 -15.15 -7.94
CA MET A 186 9.19 -14.62 -7.99
C MET A 186 9.76 -14.66 -6.57
N GLU A 187 10.95 -15.24 -6.43
CA GLU A 187 11.71 -15.11 -5.19
C GLU A 187 12.27 -13.68 -5.08
N ARG A 188 11.78 -12.90 -4.12
CA ARG A 188 12.03 -11.45 -4.00
C ARG A 188 13.49 -11.07 -3.77
N VAL A 189 14.32 -12.00 -3.30
CA VAL A 189 15.76 -11.77 -3.05
C VAL A 189 16.60 -12.02 -4.29
N THR A 190 16.31 -13.09 -5.04
CA THR A 190 17.14 -13.52 -6.17
C THR A 190 16.58 -13.05 -7.51
N SER A 191 15.34 -12.56 -7.56
CA SER A 191 14.52 -12.32 -8.74
C SER A 191 14.16 -13.54 -9.59
N LYS A 192 14.48 -14.75 -9.11
CA LYS A 192 14.22 -15.96 -9.88
C LYS A 192 12.71 -16.23 -9.98
N THR A 193 12.24 -16.39 -11.22
CA THR A 193 10.89 -16.87 -11.52
C THR A 193 10.79 -18.36 -11.17
N MET A 194 9.74 -18.73 -10.46
CA MET A 194 9.40 -20.10 -10.11
C MET A 194 8.15 -20.53 -10.89
N ASP A 195 7.21 -21.19 -10.24
CA ASP A 195 5.96 -21.64 -10.84
C ASP A 195 4.97 -20.48 -11.03
N ALA A 196 3.93 -20.68 -11.85
CA ALA A 196 2.79 -19.76 -11.93
C ALA A 196 1.54 -20.40 -11.35
N TYR A 197 0.66 -19.58 -10.80
CA TYR A 197 -0.68 -19.96 -10.40
C TYR A 197 -1.69 -19.15 -11.19
N VAL A 198 -2.83 -19.78 -11.50
CA VAL A 198 -3.95 -19.12 -12.16
C VAL A 198 -5.24 -19.40 -11.41
N GLU A 199 -5.97 -18.35 -11.10
CA GLU A 199 -7.26 -18.40 -10.41
C GLU A 199 -8.43 -18.43 -11.40
N PHE A 200 -9.39 -19.29 -11.09
CA PHE A 200 -10.59 -19.61 -11.86
C PHE A 200 -11.83 -19.22 -11.07
N VAL A 201 -12.91 -18.92 -11.79
CA VAL A 201 -14.21 -18.57 -11.19
C VAL A 201 -14.74 -19.66 -10.26
N SER A 202 -14.39 -20.92 -10.49
CA SER A 202 -14.76 -22.05 -9.64
C SER A 202 -13.72 -23.18 -9.70
N LEU A 203 -13.77 -24.08 -8.71
CA LEU A 203 -12.97 -25.30 -8.69
C LEU A 203 -13.25 -26.21 -9.89
N GLU A 204 -14.51 -26.30 -10.32
CA GLU A 204 -14.92 -27.12 -11.47
C GLU A 204 -14.24 -26.66 -12.76
N GLU A 205 -14.13 -25.35 -13.00
CA GLU A 205 -13.46 -24.82 -14.18
C GLU A 205 -11.94 -25.05 -14.15
N ALA A 206 -11.34 -24.98 -12.96
CA ALA A 206 -9.93 -25.37 -12.76
C ALA A 206 -9.71 -26.85 -13.08
N MET A 207 -10.59 -27.75 -12.62
CA MET A 207 -10.53 -29.18 -12.95
C MET A 207 -10.64 -29.43 -14.45
N LYS A 208 -11.60 -28.80 -15.13
CA LYS A 208 -11.75 -28.89 -16.60
C LYS A 208 -10.50 -28.44 -17.35
N ALA A 209 -9.79 -27.42 -16.85
CA ALA A 209 -8.54 -26.96 -17.46
C ALA A 209 -7.42 -28.01 -17.34
N VAL A 210 -7.31 -28.67 -16.18
CA VAL A 210 -6.35 -29.76 -15.94
C VAL A 210 -6.69 -31.00 -16.76
N ASP A 211 -7.96 -31.40 -16.80
CA ASP A 211 -8.43 -32.56 -17.58
C ASP A 211 -8.17 -32.37 -19.07
N ARG A 212 -8.39 -31.15 -19.59
CA ARG A 212 -8.06 -30.79 -20.97
C ARG A 212 -6.56 -30.94 -21.26
N HIS A 213 -5.72 -30.51 -20.33
CA HIS A 213 -4.26 -30.67 -20.47
C HIS A 213 -3.87 -32.16 -20.48
N ASN A 214 -4.42 -32.96 -19.56
CA ASN A 214 -4.15 -34.40 -19.48
C ASN A 214 -4.63 -35.14 -20.73
N HIS A 215 -5.80 -34.79 -21.26
CA HIS A 215 -6.31 -35.36 -22.50
C HIS A 215 -5.42 -35.04 -23.71
N ASN A 216 -4.90 -33.81 -23.78
CA ASN A 216 -3.94 -33.42 -24.82
C ASN A 216 -2.64 -34.24 -24.70
N LEU A 217 -2.11 -34.41 -23.48
CA LEU A 217 -0.93 -35.24 -23.24
C LEU A 217 -1.14 -36.69 -23.67
N GLN A 218 -2.28 -37.30 -23.30
CA GLN A 218 -2.65 -38.66 -23.71
C GLN A 218 -2.79 -38.79 -25.23
N SER A 219 -3.23 -37.73 -25.90
CA SER A 219 -3.33 -37.64 -27.36
C SER A 219 -2.00 -37.33 -28.06
N GLY A 220 -0.87 -37.36 -27.32
CA GLY A 220 0.47 -37.08 -27.84
C GLY A 220 0.76 -35.59 -28.10
N ARG A 221 -0.14 -34.68 -27.70
CA ARG A 221 0.01 -33.23 -27.85
C ARG A 221 0.59 -32.64 -26.57
N VAL A 222 1.91 -32.48 -26.54
CA VAL A 222 2.61 -31.83 -25.42
C VAL A 222 2.28 -30.34 -25.39
N THR A 223 1.68 -29.89 -24.29
CA THR A 223 1.39 -28.46 -24.07
C THR A 223 2.65 -27.74 -23.63
N ARG A 224 3.01 -26.65 -24.31
CA ARG A 224 4.25 -25.90 -24.09
C ARG A 224 3.96 -24.43 -23.81
N LEU A 225 4.84 -23.82 -23.03
CA LEU A 225 4.91 -22.37 -22.89
C LEU A 225 6.27 -21.94 -23.43
N GLY A 226 6.27 -21.19 -24.53
CA GLY A 226 7.47 -20.99 -25.35
C GLY A 226 7.99 -22.33 -25.89
N ASP A 227 9.26 -22.61 -25.65
CA ASP A 227 9.93 -23.86 -26.04
C ASP A 227 9.82 -24.96 -24.97
N ARG A 228 9.38 -24.63 -23.75
CA ARG A 228 9.44 -25.53 -22.60
C ARG A 228 8.12 -26.30 -22.40
N PRO A 229 8.16 -27.64 -22.21
CA PRO A 229 7.00 -28.38 -21.74
C PRO A 229 6.67 -27.97 -20.30
N VAL A 230 5.40 -27.70 -20.06
CA VAL A 230 4.88 -27.23 -18.77
C VAL A 230 3.97 -28.29 -18.18
N GLU A 231 4.12 -28.53 -16.87
CA GLU A 231 3.22 -29.39 -16.11
C GLU A 231 2.07 -28.56 -15.57
N VAL A 232 0.84 -29.06 -15.71
CA VAL A 232 -0.38 -28.41 -15.23
C VAL A 232 -1.01 -29.30 -14.17
N GLU A 233 -1.08 -28.82 -12.93
CA GLU A 233 -1.69 -29.54 -11.82
C GLU A 233 -2.82 -28.73 -11.17
N LEU A 234 -3.85 -29.44 -10.71
CA LEU A 234 -4.86 -28.84 -9.84
C LEU A 234 -4.18 -28.43 -8.53
N SER A 235 -4.47 -27.23 -8.06
CA SER A 235 -3.86 -26.69 -6.85
C SER A 235 -4.90 -26.08 -5.93
N SER A 236 -4.44 -25.40 -4.89
CA SER A 236 -5.29 -24.77 -3.89
C SER A 236 -4.86 -23.34 -3.62
N GLN A 237 -5.78 -22.55 -3.09
CA GLN A 237 -5.49 -21.21 -2.60
C GLN A 237 -4.40 -21.24 -1.52
N ALA A 238 -4.41 -22.24 -0.63
CA ALA A 238 -3.39 -22.41 0.40
C ALA A 238 -1.97 -22.59 -0.19
N SER A 239 -1.85 -23.36 -1.27
CA SER A 239 -0.58 -23.55 -1.98
C SER A 239 -0.09 -22.24 -2.62
N LEU A 240 -0.99 -21.49 -3.25
CA LEU A 240 -0.69 -20.16 -3.79
C LEU A 240 -0.20 -19.20 -2.69
N MET A 241 -0.93 -19.11 -1.57
CA MET A 241 -0.56 -18.23 -0.45
C MET A 241 0.79 -18.61 0.16
N LYS A 242 1.07 -19.91 0.28
CA LYS A 242 2.38 -20.40 0.74
C LYS A 242 3.53 -19.97 -0.16
N ASP A 243 3.35 -20.04 -1.47
CA ASP A 243 4.41 -19.67 -2.43
C ASP A 243 4.52 -18.14 -2.61
N LEU A 244 3.45 -17.37 -2.37
CA LEU A 244 3.48 -15.89 -2.36
C LEU A 244 4.13 -15.32 -1.10
N PHE A 245 3.96 -15.98 0.05
CA PHE A 245 4.46 -15.55 1.35
C PHE A 245 5.37 -16.61 1.99
N PRO A 246 6.51 -16.94 1.36
CA PRO A 246 7.35 -18.08 1.77
C PRO A 246 8.02 -17.89 3.15
N LEU A 247 8.17 -16.64 3.60
CA LEU A 247 8.74 -16.32 4.91
C LEU A 247 7.70 -16.26 6.03
N ALA A 248 6.40 -16.40 5.72
CA ALA A 248 5.32 -16.50 6.69
C ALA A 248 5.33 -17.88 7.39
N ARG A 249 6.35 -18.11 8.21
CA ARG A 249 6.52 -19.33 9.02
C ARG A 249 5.60 -19.31 10.24
N GLY A 250 5.49 -20.44 10.93
CA GLY A 250 4.67 -20.52 12.16
C GLY A 250 3.16 -20.49 11.92
N LEU A 251 2.72 -20.66 10.68
CA LEU A 251 1.31 -20.80 10.33
C LEU A 251 1.11 -21.93 9.32
N ILE A 252 -0.16 -22.29 9.11
CA ILE A 252 -0.65 -23.15 8.04
C ILE A 252 -1.69 -22.34 7.29
N TRP A 253 -1.63 -22.34 5.95
CA TRP A 253 -2.67 -21.71 5.14
C TRP A 253 -3.86 -22.67 5.00
N ASP A 254 -5.04 -22.20 5.41
CA ASP A 254 -6.33 -22.83 5.13
C ASP A 254 -7.07 -21.96 4.10
N GLY A 255 -6.92 -22.33 2.84
CA GLY A 255 -7.27 -21.44 1.74
C GLY A 255 -6.48 -20.12 1.78
N VAL A 256 -7.18 -19.00 1.73
CA VAL A 256 -6.62 -17.65 1.98
C VAL A 256 -6.29 -17.38 3.45
N THR A 257 -6.88 -18.12 4.39
CA THR A 257 -6.88 -17.79 5.82
C THR A 257 -5.64 -18.35 6.53
N PRO A 258 -4.86 -17.52 7.25
CA PRO A 258 -3.73 -18.01 8.04
C PRO A 258 -4.19 -18.64 9.36
N GLN A 259 -3.79 -19.90 9.61
CA GLN A 259 -3.97 -20.61 10.87
C GLN A 259 -2.66 -20.66 11.64
N PHE A 260 -2.55 -19.90 12.72
CA PHE A 260 -1.31 -19.76 13.48
C PHE A 260 -1.04 -20.98 14.36
N LYS A 261 0.21 -21.45 14.33
CA LYS A 261 0.66 -22.53 15.20
C LYS A 261 0.90 -21.99 16.61
N PRO A 262 0.79 -22.84 17.65
CA PRO A 262 1.22 -22.49 18.99
C PRO A 262 2.69 -22.04 19.00
N TYR A 263 3.00 -21.10 19.89
CA TYR A 263 4.36 -20.59 20.03
C TYR A 263 5.34 -21.71 20.41
N ASN A 264 6.36 -21.91 19.58
CA ASN A 264 7.42 -22.87 19.84
C ASN A 264 8.54 -22.21 20.66
N HIS A 265 8.69 -22.63 21.92
CA HIS A 265 9.74 -22.14 22.82
C HIS A 265 11.15 -22.66 22.49
N GLN A 266 11.26 -23.79 21.79
CA GLN A 266 12.55 -24.41 21.46
C GLN A 266 13.17 -23.83 20.20
N PHE A 267 12.35 -23.54 19.20
CA PHE A 267 12.80 -23.12 17.87
C PHE A 267 12.18 -21.78 17.47
N ALA A 268 12.80 -20.68 17.88
CA ALA A 268 12.30 -19.31 17.61
C ALA A 268 12.23 -18.94 16.12
N TRP A 269 12.90 -19.69 15.23
CA TRP A 269 12.81 -19.50 13.77
C TRP A 269 11.62 -20.21 13.13
N GLU A 270 10.88 -21.02 13.88
CA GLU A 270 9.63 -21.64 13.43
C GLU A 270 8.40 -20.78 13.75
N ASN A 271 8.54 -19.80 14.64
CA ASN A 271 7.46 -18.90 15.03
C ASN A 271 7.17 -17.86 13.95
N PHE A 272 5.93 -17.38 13.93
CA PHE A 272 5.50 -16.32 13.02
C PHE A 272 6.24 -15.01 13.31
N ARG A 273 6.74 -14.37 12.25
CA ARG A 273 7.45 -13.08 12.31
C ARG A 273 6.80 -12.00 11.44
N GLY A 274 5.73 -12.34 10.72
CA GLY A 274 5.13 -11.51 9.70
C GLY A 274 4.88 -12.27 8.40
N PHE A 275 4.00 -11.73 7.57
CA PHE A 275 3.72 -12.26 6.24
C PHE A 275 4.79 -11.92 5.21
N ILE A 276 5.44 -10.76 5.38
CA ILE A 276 6.51 -10.26 4.52
C ILE A 276 7.54 -9.49 5.34
N SER A 277 8.83 -9.63 5.01
CA SER A 277 9.88 -8.89 5.70
C SER A 277 10.21 -7.56 5.00
N GLU A 278 10.84 -6.63 5.73
CA GLU A 278 11.33 -5.38 5.15
C GLU A 278 12.41 -5.65 4.10
N GLU A 279 13.28 -6.62 4.33
CA GLU A 279 14.34 -7.01 3.41
C GLU A 279 13.77 -7.54 2.08
N GLU A 280 12.66 -8.29 2.11
CA GLU A 280 11.96 -8.72 0.90
C GLU A 280 11.50 -7.53 0.05
N MET A 281 11.00 -6.47 0.69
CA MET A 281 10.57 -5.23 0.00
C MET A 281 11.76 -4.43 -0.52
N VAL A 282 12.82 -4.29 0.28
CA VAL A 282 14.05 -3.62 -0.15
C VAL A 282 14.70 -4.32 -1.35
N MET A 283 14.72 -5.65 -1.37
CA MET A 283 15.26 -6.39 -2.51
C MET A 283 14.40 -6.22 -3.76
N LEU A 284 13.06 -6.18 -3.61
CA LEU A 284 12.16 -5.90 -4.73
C LEU A 284 12.41 -4.52 -5.36
N ILE A 285 12.68 -3.49 -4.54
CA ILE A 285 13.08 -2.15 -4.99
C ILE A 285 14.42 -2.21 -5.75
N LYS A 286 15.43 -2.87 -5.18
CA LYS A 286 16.76 -2.99 -5.81
C LYS A 286 16.69 -3.65 -7.19
N HIS A 287 15.78 -4.60 -7.39
CA HIS A 287 15.59 -5.25 -8.68
C HIS A 287 15.12 -4.31 -9.79
N VAL A 288 14.40 -3.22 -9.46
CA VAL A 288 13.92 -2.24 -10.45
C VAL A 288 14.85 -1.04 -10.61
N GLU A 289 15.52 -0.62 -9.53
CA GLU A 289 16.49 0.49 -9.52
C GLU A 289 17.83 0.09 -10.14
N VAL A 290 18.28 -1.15 -9.89
CA VAL A 290 19.59 -1.66 -10.28
C VAL A 290 19.45 -2.95 -11.09
N PRO A 291 18.75 -2.92 -12.25
CA PRO A 291 18.40 -4.14 -12.99
C PRO A 291 19.63 -4.91 -13.50
N HIS A 292 20.76 -4.24 -13.73
CA HIS A 292 22.01 -4.90 -14.16
C HIS A 292 22.62 -5.81 -13.09
N ARG A 293 22.22 -5.69 -11.81
CA ARG A 293 22.60 -6.61 -10.73
C ARG A 293 21.62 -7.77 -10.56
N SER A 294 20.56 -7.80 -11.38
CA SER A 294 19.43 -8.72 -11.26
C SER A 294 19.25 -9.48 -12.57
N PRO A 295 19.96 -10.62 -12.76
CA PRO A 295 20.02 -11.29 -14.06
C PRO A 295 18.63 -11.69 -14.57
N TYR A 296 17.73 -12.18 -13.71
CA TYR A 296 16.38 -12.58 -14.11
C TYR A 296 15.44 -11.38 -14.35
N SER A 297 15.52 -10.33 -13.53
CA SER A 297 14.76 -9.10 -13.76
C SER A 297 15.20 -8.35 -15.02
N LYS A 298 16.43 -8.57 -15.51
CA LYS A 298 16.90 -7.99 -16.77
C LYS A 298 16.09 -8.52 -17.96
N ASP A 299 15.82 -9.83 -17.99
CA ASP A 299 15.10 -10.47 -19.08
C ASP A 299 13.57 -10.29 -18.98
N CYS A 300 13.07 -10.02 -17.77
CA CYS A 300 11.67 -9.72 -17.49
C CYS A 300 11.51 -8.54 -16.53
N PRO A 301 11.73 -7.31 -17.02
CA PRO A 301 11.73 -6.11 -16.17
C PRO A 301 10.36 -5.80 -15.57
N GLN A 302 9.26 -6.34 -16.14
CA GLN A 302 7.91 -6.22 -15.62
C GLN A 302 7.68 -7.05 -14.33
N ARG A 303 8.47 -8.11 -14.11
CA ARG A 303 8.17 -9.11 -13.09
C ARG A 303 8.16 -8.58 -11.66
N PRO A 304 9.10 -7.72 -11.22
CA PRO A 304 9.03 -7.14 -9.87
C PRO A 304 7.71 -6.40 -9.60
N TYR A 305 7.15 -5.72 -10.60
CA TYR A 305 5.87 -5.02 -10.49
C TYR A 305 4.70 -6.00 -10.41
N GLU A 306 4.70 -7.07 -11.23
CA GLU A 306 3.69 -8.13 -11.17
C GLU A 306 3.72 -8.89 -9.83
N CYS A 307 4.92 -9.11 -9.29
CA CYS A 307 5.13 -9.67 -7.96
C CYS A 307 4.53 -8.76 -6.88
N LEU A 308 4.75 -7.45 -6.97
CA LEU A 308 4.15 -6.49 -6.04
C LEU A 308 2.62 -6.45 -6.18
N ILE A 309 2.07 -6.44 -7.40
CA ILE A 309 0.61 -6.50 -7.62
C ILE A 309 0.01 -7.73 -6.93
N SER A 310 0.60 -8.90 -7.16
CA SER A 310 0.15 -10.15 -6.52
C SER A 310 0.27 -10.07 -5.00
N THR A 311 1.36 -9.46 -4.50
CA THR A 311 1.57 -9.23 -3.07
C THR A 311 0.47 -8.36 -2.50
N LEU A 312 0.17 -7.18 -3.08
CA LEU A 312 -0.86 -6.26 -2.60
C LEU A 312 -2.26 -6.87 -2.60
N LYS A 313 -2.60 -7.60 -3.68
CA LYS A 313 -3.92 -8.23 -3.87
C LYS A 313 -4.16 -9.44 -2.97
N LYS A 314 -3.12 -10.20 -2.64
CA LYS A 314 -3.22 -11.42 -1.84
C LYS A 314 -2.74 -11.24 -0.41
N PHE A 315 -2.18 -10.08 -0.03
CA PHE A 315 -1.78 -9.83 1.35
C PHE A 315 -3.00 -9.96 2.28
N PRO A 316 -2.90 -10.70 3.40
CA PRO A 316 -4.02 -10.96 4.29
C PRO A 316 -4.31 -9.74 5.18
N TRP A 317 -4.69 -8.61 4.59
CA TRP A 317 -4.91 -7.34 5.29
C TRP A 317 -5.93 -7.42 6.43
N TYR A 318 -6.87 -8.37 6.36
CA TYR A 318 -7.86 -8.66 7.39
C TYR A 318 -7.26 -9.25 8.68
N ALA A 319 -6.04 -9.81 8.63
CA ALA A 319 -5.31 -10.31 9.80
C ALA A 319 -4.59 -9.18 10.55
N THR A 320 -5.34 -8.14 10.91
CA THR A 320 -4.87 -6.88 11.50
C THR A 320 -4.11 -7.05 12.81
N ASP A 321 -4.40 -8.13 13.53
CA ASP A 321 -3.77 -8.51 14.79
C ASP A 321 -2.36 -9.10 14.59
N CYS A 322 -1.97 -9.34 13.34
CA CYS A 322 -0.70 -9.97 12.97
C CYS A 322 0.17 -9.10 12.04
N ILE A 323 -0.35 -7.93 11.65
CA ILE A 323 0.35 -6.98 10.77
C ILE A 323 0.76 -5.78 11.60
N THR A 324 2.05 -5.47 11.61
CA THR A 324 2.58 -4.31 12.33
C THR A 324 2.58 -3.04 11.46
N ILE A 325 2.69 -1.88 12.11
CA ILE A 325 2.88 -0.60 11.43
C ILE A 325 4.11 -0.64 10.53
N SER A 326 5.22 -1.18 11.03
CA SER A 326 6.46 -1.37 10.25
C SER A 326 6.23 -2.23 9.01
N GLN A 327 5.56 -3.37 9.15
CA GLN A 327 5.32 -4.26 8.02
C GLN A 327 4.46 -3.60 6.94
N ARG A 328 3.37 -2.93 7.33
CA ARG A 328 2.57 -2.15 6.38
C ARG A 328 3.42 -1.08 5.69
N HIS A 329 4.23 -0.36 6.45
CA HIS A 329 5.06 0.71 5.93
C HIS A 329 6.09 0.20 4.92
N ALA A 330 6.72 -0.96 5.17
CA ALA A 330 7.63 -1.59 4.22
C ALA A 330 6.95 -1.91 2.87
N VAL A 331 5.72 -2.42 2.91
CA VAL A 331 4.92 -2.68 1.69
C VAL A 331 4.55 -1.37 0.98
N TYR A 332 4.18 -0.33 1.72
CA TYR A 332 3.90 0.99 1.18
C TYR A 332 5.13 1.62 0.49
N ILE A 333 6.28 1.66 1.15
CA ILE A 333 7.53 2.21 0.59
C ILE A 333 7.96 1.43 -0.65
N GLY A 334 7.87 0.09 -0.61
CA GLY A 334 8.08 -0.74 -1.79
C GLY A 334 7.18 -0.32 -2.95
N THR A 335 5.90 -0.07 -2.67
CA THR A 335 4.91 0.32 -3.67
C THR A 335 5.17 1.70 -4.26
N GLU A 336 5.38 2.71 -3.41
CA GLU A 336 5.68 4.08 -3.83
C GLU A 336 6.95 4.13 -4.69
N ARG A 337 8.02 3.43 -4.29
CA ARG A 337 9.28 3.37 -5.04
C ARG A 337 9.14 2.66 -6.38
N LEU A 338 8.48 1.50 -6.41
CA LEU A 338 8.24 0.80 -7.68
C LEU A 338 7.37 1.65 -8.62
N LEU A 339 6.31 2.30 -8.13
CA LEU A 339 5.49 3.20 -8.95
C LEU A 339 6.28 4.40 -9.49
N SER A 340 7.14 5.01 -8.66
CA SER A 340 8.00 6.12 -9.09
C SER A 340 8.94 5.71 -10.23
N VAL A 341 9.63 4.58 -10.08
CA VAL A 341 10.54 4.04 -11.11
C VAL A 341 9.77 3.64 -12.37
N LEU A 342 8.60 3.02 -12.23
CA LEU A 342 7.78 2.63 -13.38
C LEU A 342 7.26 3.85 -14.14
N SER A 343 6.77 4.87 -13.43
CA SER A 343 6.27 6.11 -14.02
C SER A 343 7.35 6.84 -14.83
N ASP A 344 8.57 6.94 -14.29
CA ASP A 344 9.71 7.50 -15.00
C ASP A 344 10.04 6.68 -16.27
N LYS A 345 10.06 5.34 -16.18
CA LYS A 345 10.34 4.48 -17.35
C LYS A 345 9.24 4.55 -18.42
N VAL A 346 7.97 4.63 -18.03
CA VAL A 346 6.83 4.78 -18.93
C VAL A 346 6.88 6.13 -19.64
N SER A 347 7.10 7.23 -18.91
CA SER A 347 7.17 8.58 -19.49
C SER A 347 8.32 8.75 -20.48
N ARG A 348 9.45 8.07 -20.26
CA ARG A 348 10.60 8.05 -21.17
C ARG A 348 10.48 7.04 -22.32
N GLY A 349 9.50 6.13 -22.28
CA GLY A 349 9.31 5.10 -23.30
C GLY A 349 10.47 4.09 -23.42
N VAL A 350 11.21 3.83 -22.33
CA VAL A 350 12.45 3.01 -22.37
C VAL A 350 12.20 1.57 -22.80
N ASP A 351 11.09 0.97 -22.37
CA ASP A 351 10.66 -0.38 -22.73
C ASP A 351 9.13 -0.41 -22.79
N ALA A 352 8.56 0.17 -23.85
CA ALA A 352 7.11 0.28 -24.00
C ALA A 352 6.39 -1.09 -24.10
N VAL A 353 7.13 -2.17 -24.42
CA VAL A 353 6.57 -3.52 -24.57
C VAL A 353 6.35 -4.17 -23.20
N ASN A 354 7.34 -4.11 -22.31
CA ASN A 354 7.24 -4.78 -21.00
C ASN A 354 6.86 -3.79 -19.87
N LEU A 355 7.31 -2.55 -19.95
CA LEU A 355 7.10 -1.49 -18.96
C LEU A 355 6.17 -0.41 -19.52
N GLY A 356 4.98 -0.84 -19.97
CA GLY A 356 4.00 0.03 -20.60
C GLY A 356 2.96 0.63 -19.64
N PRO A 357 2.14 1.57 -20.13
CA PRO A 357 1.05 2.20 -19.35
C PRO A 357 0.07 1.19 -18.76
N GLN A 358 -0.15 0.05 -19.41
CA GLN A 358 -1.04 -1.00 -18.89
C GLN A 358 -0.52 -1.60 -17.58
N LEU A 359 0.80 -1.84 -17.46
CA LEU A 359 1.39 -2.32 -16.23
C LEU A 359 1.31 -1.26 -15.12
N GLN A 360 1.55 0.00 -15.48
CA GLN A 360 1.40 1.13 -14.56
C GLN A 360 -0.03 1.21 -14.02
N ALA A 361 -1.05 1.21 -14.90
CA ALA A 361 -2.45 1.24 -14.50
C ALA A 361 -2.83 0.08 -13.56
N ARG A 362 -2.34 -1.14 -13.85
CA ARG A 362 -2.55 -2.29 -12.96
C ARG A 362 -1.94 -2.10 -11.57
N LEU A 363 -0.70 -1.61 -11.49
CA LEU A 363 -0.04 -1.36 -10.22
C LEU A 363 -0.69 -0.20 -9.44
N VAL A 364 -1.10 0.86 -10.13
CA VAL A 364 -1.85 1.99 -9.54
C VAL A 364 -3.17 1.51 -8.96
N ASN A 365 -3.95 0.75 -9.74
CA ASN A 365 -5.22 0.19 -9.28
C ASN A 365 -5.02 -0.72 -8.07
N ALA A 366 -4.00 -1.59 -8.07
CA ALA A 366 -3.70 -2.44 -6.92
C ALA A 366 -3.30 -1.63 -5.68
N ALA A 367 -2.55 -0.55 -5.85
CA ALA A 367 -2.09 0.31 -4.76
C ALA A 367 -3.21 1.16 -4.16
N LEU A 368 -4.03 1.82 -4.98
CA LEU A 368 -5.12 2.69 -4.50
C LEU A 368 -6.32 1.88 -3.97
N ALA A 369 -6.57 0.68 -4.53
CA ALA A 369 -7.55 -0.25 -3.98
C ALA A 369 -7.03 -1.01 -2.75
N CYS A 370 -5.76 -0.87 -2.37
CA CYS A 370 -5.18 -1.57 -1.24
C CYS A 370 -5.90 -1.17 0.08
N PRO A 371 -6.55 -2.11 0.78
CA PRO A 371 -7.24 -1.81 2.03
C PRO A 371 -6.25 -1.55 3.18
N GLY A 372 -5.01 -2.03 3.05
CA GLY A 372 -3.93 -1.80 4.00
C GLY A 372 -3.45 -0.36 4.08
N PHE A 373 -3.56 0.40 2.99
CA PHE A 373 -3.01 1.75 2.89
C PHE A 373 -3.94 2.79 3.51
N THR A 374 -3.36 3.69 4.32
CA THR A 374 -4.09 4.79 4.93
C THR A 374 -4.52 5.81 3.87
N PRO A 375 -5.51 6.67 4.16
CA PRO A 375 -5.88 7.77 3.27
C PRO A 375 -4.68 8.63 2.83
N LEU A 376 -3.76 8.94 3.76
CA LEU A 376 -2.54 9.68 3.46
C LEU A 376 -1.58 8.92 2.53
N MET A 377 -1.40 7.61 2.73
CA MET A 377 -0.56 6.78 1.85
C MET A 377 -1.10 6.77 0.43
N LYS A 378 -2.43 6.65 0.26
CA LYS A 378 -3.05 6.67 -1.06
C LYS A 378 -2.99 8.08 -1.69
N ASP A 379 -3.13 9.14 -0.90
CA ASP A 379 -2.94 10.53 -1.35
C ASP A 379 -1.52 10.76 -1.88
N ASN A 380 -0.49 10.29 -1.16
CA ASN A 380 0.90 10.41 -1.61
C ASN A 380 1.12 9.74 -2.97
N ILE A 381 0.54 8.55 -3.18
CA ILE A 381 0.59 7.84 -4.47
C ILE A 381 -0.16 8.63 -5.54
N SER A 382 -1.34 9.14 -5.21
CA SER A 382 -2.16 9.95 -6.13
C SER A 382 -1.43 11.21 -6.56
N TRP A 383 -0.75 11.88 -5.63
CA TRP A 383 0.06 13.06 -5.89
C TRP A 383 1.29 12.74 -6.75
N LEU A 384 2.02 11.67 -6.42
CA LEU A 384 3.19 11.21 -7.19
C LEU A 384 2.86 10.99 -8.67
N LEU A 385 1.65 10.55 -8.96
CA LEU A 385 1.21 10.14 -10.29
C LEU A 385 0.26 11.13 -10.96
N ASN A 386 0.00 12.29 -10.33
CA ASN A 386 -0.94 13.31 -10.79
C ASN A 386 -2.34 12.74 -11.11
N ILE A 387 -2.86 11.89 -10.22
CA ILE A 387 -4.17 11.25 -10.40
C ILE A 387 -5.29 12.27 -10.17
N PRO A 388 -6.25 12.42 -11.11
CA PRO A 388 -7.35 13.36 -10.97
C PRO A 388 -8.22 13.07 -9.73
N GLU A 389 -8.78 14.13 -9.13
CA GLU A 389 -9.58 14.00 -7.91
C GLU A 389 -10.78 13.06 -8.08
N ALA A 390 -11.43 13.06 -9.24
CA ALA A 390 -12.55 12.15 -9.51
C ALA A 390 -12.15 10.67 -9.39
N GLU A 391 -10.95 10.30 -9.87
CA GLU A 391 -10.42 8.94 -9.75
C GLU A 391 -9.98 8.64 -8.32
N GLN A 392 -9.42 9.62 -7.62
CA GLN A 392 -9.16 9.51 -6.18
C GLN A 392 -10.43 9.20 -5.38
N ARG A 393 -11.57 9.85 -5.73
CA ARG A 393 -12.87 9.59 -5.09
C ARG A 393 -13.37 8.19 -5.38
N PHE A 394 -13.14 7.67 -6.58
CA PHE A 394 -13.47 6.29 -6.94
C PHE A 394 -12.79 5.26 -6.02
N PHE A 395 -11.56 5.53 -5.57
CA PHE A 395 -10.85 4.69 -4.59
C PHE A 395 -11.22 4.96 -3.12
N GLY A 396 -12.26 5.76 -2.87
CA GLY A 396 -12.76 6.07 -1.53
C GLY A 396 -11.89 7.03 -0.75
N GLN A 397 -11.06 7.86 -1.40
CA GLN A 397 -10.28 8.88 -0.70
C GLN A 397 -11.19 10.01 -0.18
N PRO A 398 -11.03 10.43 1.09
CA PRO A 398 -11.78 11.53 1.66
C PRO A 398 -11.32 12.87 1.07
N PRO A 399 -12.07 13.96 1.28
CA PRO A 399 -11.52 15.30 1.05
C PRO A 399 -10.27 15.47 1.92
N PHE A 400 -9.32 16.27 1.43
CA PHE A 400 -8.09 16.58 2.17
C PHE A 400 -7.34 15.33 2.66
N ALA A 401 -7.29 14.24 1.88
CA ALA A 401 -6.62 12.99 2.27
C ALA A 401 -5.15 13.19 2.70
N HIS A 402 -4.45 14.19 2.14
CA HIS A 402 -3.12 14.65 2.57
C HIS A 402 -3.03 15.15 4.03
N SER A 403 -4.17 15.52 4.62
CA SER A 403 -4.31 16.00 6.00
C SER A 403 -4.81 14.93 6.97
N TRP A 404 -4.98 13.67 6.54
CA TRP A 404 -5.22 12.52 7.40
C TRP A 404 -3.92 12.02 8.05
N ARG A 405 -3.17 12.97 8.62
CA ARG A 405 -1.91 12.75 9.31
C ARG A 405 -2.21 12.24 10.72
N HIS A 406 -1.47 11.23 11.14
CA HIS A 406 -1.67 10.56 12.43
C HIS A 406 -2.97 9.74 12.55
N GLN A 407 -3.64 9.46 11.42
CA GLN A 407 -4.63 8.39 11.31
C GLN A 407 -3.97 7.19 10.63
N TYR A 408 -3.62 6.20 11.44
CA TYR A 408 -2.92 5.01 11.03
C TYR A 408 -3.86 3.82 10.87
N SER A 409 -5.12 3.89 11.30
CA SER A 409 -6.10 2.81 11.11
C SER A 409 -7.45 3.31 10.60
N LEU A 410 -7.84 4.54 10.99
CA LEU A 410 -9.10 5.14 10.58
C LEU A 410 -9.11 5.37 9.06
N ALA A 411 -10.16 4.88 8.42
CA ALA A 411 -10.45 5.12 7.02
C ALA A 411 -11.94 5.47 6.84
N PRO A 412 -12.29 6.24 5.79
CA PRO A 412 -13.66 6.45 5.40
C PRO A 412 -14.41 5.13 5.17
N LYS A 413 -15.61 5.05 5.73
CA LYS A 413 -16.55 3.97 5.43
C LYS A 413 -17.10 4.14 4.01
N PRO A 414 -17.02 3.10 3.15
CA PRO A 414 -17.59 3.17 1.81
C PRO A 414 -19.07 3.52 1.82
N GLY A 415 -19.47 4.40 0.90
CA GLY A 415 -20.87 4.83 0.73
C GLY A 415 -21.33 5.93 1.69
N ILE A 416 -20.51 6.36 2.64
CA ILE A 416 -20.83 7.54 3.47
C ILE A 416 -20.54 8.82 2.69
N PRO A 417 -21.46 9.81 2.68
CA PRO A 417 -21.22 11.11 2.07
C PRO A 417 -20.00 11.82 2.66
N LEU A 418 -19.23 12.49 1.79
CA LEU A 418 -17.97 13.12 2.18
C LEU A 418 -18.16 14.25 3.19
N ASP A 419 -19.28 14.95 3.15
CA ASP A 419 -19.61 16.03 4.09
C ASP A 419 -19.94 15.51 5.50
N VAL A 420 -20.47 14.28 5.61
CA VAL A 420 -20.61 13.60 6.91
C VAL A 420 -19.24 13.33 7.52
N ILE A 421 -18.29 12.81 6.72
CA ILE A 421 -16.91 12.57 7.18
C ILE A 421 -16.29 13.87 7.70
N GLU A 422 -16.36 14.94 6.90
CA GLU A 422 -15.82 16.26 7.27
C GLU A 422 -16.49 16.84 8.52
N TRP A 423 -17.79 16.59 8.71
CA TRP A 423 -18.48 17.01 9.94
C TRP A 423 -17.94 16.29 11.18
N TYR A 424 -17.68 14.98 11.13
CA TYR A 424 -17.07 14.28 12.27
C TYR A 424 -15.64 14.79 12.53
N VAL A 425 -14.86 15.03 11.48
CA VAL A 425 -13.52 15.62 11.61
C VAL A 425 -13.59 17.02 12.23
N SER A 426 -14.56 17.85 11.84
CA SER A 426 -14.73 19.18 12.42
C SER A 426 -15.12 19.13 13.90
N VAL A 427 -16.04 18.25 14.29
CA VAL A 427 -16.43 18.06 15.70
C VAL A 427 -15.23 17.59 16.53
N ILE A 428 -14.44 16.64 16.03
CA ILE A 428 -13.22 16.16 16.69
C ILE A 428 -12.18 17.28 16.81
N ARG A 429 -11.95 18.03 15.73
CA ARG A 429 -11.03 19.17 15.72
C ARG A 429 -11.44 20.23 16.73
N GLU A 430 -12.70 20.66 16.71
CA GLU A 430 -13.23 21.70 17.60
C GLU A 430 -13.12 21.29 19.07
N GLN A 431 -13.52 20.06 19.39
CA GLN A 431 -13.45 19.54 20.75
C GLN A 431 -12.02 19.44 21.26
N THR A 432 -11.09 18.91 20.46
CA THR A 432 -9.68 18.78 20.86
C THR A 432 -8.98 20.14 20.98
N ASN A 433 -9.37 21.14 20.19
CA ASN A 433 -8.92 22.52 20.36
C ASN A 433 -9.43 23.13 21.68
N ARG A 434 -10.71 22.91 22.02
CA ARG A 434 -11.28 23.34 23.30
C ARG A 434 -10.54 22.72 24.49
N ASP A 435 -10.26 21.42 24.41
CA ASP A 435 -9.52 20.69 25.44
C ASP A 435 -8.08 21.21 25.59
N MET A 436 -7.39 21.50 24.48
CA MET A 436 -6.06 22.13 24.49
C MET A 436 -6.11 23.49 25.19
N LEU A 437 -7.08 24.35 24.85
CA LEU A 437 -7.22 25.69 25.46
C LEU A 437 -7.50 25.65 26.97
N GLY A 438 -8.11 24.58 27.47
CA GLY A 438 -8.36 24.35 28.90
C GLY A 438 -7.13 23.93 29.71
N GLN A 439 -6.00 23.59 29.07
CA GLN A 439 -4.81 23.13 29.78
C GLN A 439 -4.00 24.27 30.42
N SER A 440 -3.10 23.89 31.34
CA SER A 440 -2.13 24.82 31.94
C SER A 440 -1.29 25.54 30.87
N HIS A 441 -0.80 26.75 31.17
CA HIS A 441 -0.03 27.53 30.19
C HIS A 441 1.19 26.77 29.65
N SER A 442 1.95 26.09 30.52
CA SER A 442 3.13 25.31 30.11
C SER A 442 2.76 24.14 29.20
N SER A 443 1.70 23.39 29.52
CA SER A 443 1.21 22.28 28.68
C SER A 443 0.71 22.77 27.33
N ARG A 444 0.01 23.92 27.29
CA ARG A 444 -0.47 24.54 26.05
C ARG A 444 0.66 24.95 25.13
N THR A 445 1.68 25.63 25.65
CA THR A 445 2.84 26.05 24.85
C THR A 445 3.53 24.83 24.23
N ALA A 446 3.76 23.78 25.01
CA ALA A 446 4.38 22.55 24.51
C ALA A 446 3.54 21.85 23.41
N LEU A 447 2.21 21.82 23.56
CA LEU A 447 1.32 21.25 22.54
C LEU A 447 1.25 22.13 21.28
N GLN A 448 1.28 23.45 21.43
CA GLN A 448 1.29 24.38 20.30
C GLN A 448 2.58 24.27 19.49
N GLU A 449 3.74 24.21 20.15
CA GLU A 449 5.03 23.99 19.50
C GLU A 449 5.06 22.67 18.70
N LYS A 450 4.53 21.59 19.28
CA LYS A 450 4.38 20.32 18.57
C LYS A 450 3.36 20.41 17.43
N GLY A 451 2.26 21.14 17.63
CA GLY A 451 1.22 21.36 16.62
C GLY A 451 1.73 22.12 15.38
N GLN A 452 2.73 22.99 15.52
CA GLN A 452 3.39 23.65 14.38
C GLN A 452 4.10 22.67 13.44
N GLN A 453 4.39 21.45 13.92
CA GLN A 453 5.05 20.41 13.15
C GLN A 453 4.05 19.49 12.45
N THR A 454 2.75 19.76 12.47
CA THR A 454 1.76 18.92 11.77
C THR A 454 0.62 19.74 11.18
N ASP A 455 -0.25 19.09 10.42
CA ASP A 455 -1.47 19.70 9.93
C ASP A 455 -2.57 19.62 11.01
N MET A 456 -3.31 20.70 11.21
CA MET A 456 -4.31 20.84 12.27
C MET A 456 -5.73 20.50 11.81
N HIS A 457 -5.91 19.83 10.66
CA HIS A 457 -7.22 19.42 10.14
C HIS A 457 -8.00 18.55 11.12
N TRP A 458 -7.34 17.64 11.83
CA TRP A 458 -7.91 16.83 12.92
C TRP A 458 -7.75 17.46 14.31
N GLY A 459 -7.27 18.70 14.40
CA GLY A 459 -6.97 19.38 15.65
C GLY A 459 -5.85 18.69 16.44
N TYR A 460 -6.07 18.53 17.75
CA TYR A 460 -5.12 17.87 18.65
C TYR A 460 -5.43 16.38 18.86
N PHE A 461 -6.11 15.72 17.92
CA PHE A 461 -6.39 14.28 17.97
C PHE A 461 -5.12 13.44 18.22
N TRP A 462 -4.01 13.77 17.55
CA TRP A 462 -2.72 13.12 17.74
C TRP A 462 -2.20 13.23 19.19
N ALA A 463 -2.54 14.30 19.90
CA ALA A 463 -2.15 14.49 21.30
C ALA A 463 -3.00 13.64 22.25
N GLU A 464 -4.30 13.44 21.94
CA GLU A 464 -5.19 12.52 22.68
C GLU A 464 -4.72 11.06 22.53
N LEU A 465 -4.18 10.68 21.37
CA LEU A 465 -3.59 9.37 21.15
C LEU A 465 -2.31 9.16 21.96
N GLY A 466 -1.46 10.19 22.02
CA GLY A 466 -0.23 10.17 22.80
C GLY A 466 0.80 9.15 22.30
N TYR A 467 0.78 8.81 21.00
CA TYR A 467 1.77 7.88 20.44
C TYR A 467 3.19 8.39 20.66
N SER A 468 4.05 7.49 21.13
CA SER A 468 5.49 7.72 21.21
C SER A 468 6.15 7.04 20.02
N PHE A 469 6.59 7.82 19.05
CA PHE A 469 7.27 7.31 17.87
C PHE A 469 8.58 6.64 18.26
N GLY A 470 8.78 5.41 17.77
CA GLY A 470 9.74 4.50 18.37
C GLY A 470 9.57 3.08 17.84
N PRO A 471 10.55 2.21 18.09
CA PRO A 471 10.41 0.78 17.81
C PRO A 471 9.16 0.16 18.43
N GLN A 472 8.66 0.71 19.55
CA GLN A 472 7.41 0.25 20.16
C GLN A 472 6.20 0.55 19.27
N PHE A 473 6.11 1.76 18.69
CA PHE A 473 5.05 2.14 17.76
C PHE A 473 5.10 1.29 16.49
N ASP A 474 6.31 1.07 15.96
CA ASP A 474 6.50 0.29 14.73
C ASP A 474 6.07 -1.17 14.87
N GLN A 475 6.17 -1.72 16.10
CA GLN A 475 5.74 -3.07 16.44
C GLN A 475 4.27 -3.14 16.87
N MET A 476 3.57 -2.01 17.00
CA MET A 476 2.12 -2.04 17.21
C MET A 476 1.46 -2.67 16.00
N THR A 477 0.52 -3.58 16.28
CA THR A 477 -0.33 -4.18 15.26
C THR A 477 -1.37 -3.18 14.76
N LEU A 478 -1.87 -3.37 13.54
CA LEU A 478 -2.94 -2.52 12.99
C LEU A 478 -4.17 -2.54 13.90
N ALA A 479 -4.50 -3.69 14.51
CA ALA A 479 -5.61 -3.82 15.45
C ALA A 479 -5.39 -3.02 16.75
N GLN A 480 -4.17 -3.01 17.31
CA GLN A 480 -3.86 -2.21 18.51
C GLN A 480 -3.97 -0.72 18.23
N VAL A 481 -3.49 -0.28 17.06
CA VAL A 481 -3.63 1.11 16.61
C VAL A 481 -5.11 1.46 16.39
N ALA A 482 -5.86 0.58 15.75
CA ALA A 482 -7.31 0.73 15.60
C ALA A 482 -8.03 0.91 16.92
N HIS A 483 -7.77 0.02 17.88
CA HIS A 483 -8.35 0.14 19.20
C HIS A 483 -8.05 1.49 19.85
N ALA A 484 -6.80 1.95 19.79
CA ALA A 484 -6.40 3.24 20.35
C ALA A 484 -7.10 4.42 19.64
N GLU A 485 -7.17 4.41 18.31
CA GLU A 485 -7.81 5.47 17.50
C GLU A 485 -9.33 5.53 17.69
N PHE A 486 -10.03 4.41 17.60
CA PHE A 486 -11.49 4.39 17.84
C PHE A 486 -11.83 4.78 19.27
N SER A 487 -11.05 4.32 20.25
CA SER A 487 -11.24 4.73 21.65
C SER A 487 -10.99 6.22 21.85
N ALA A 488 -10.03 6.82 21.16
CA ALA A 488 -9.80 8.26 21.19
C ALA A 488 -10.96 9.04 20.56
N VAL A 489 -11.48 8.58 19.41
CA VAL A 489 -12.66 9.16 18.77
C VAL A 489 -13.86 9.13 19.73
N GLU A 490 -14.16 7.99 20.35
CA GLU A 490 -15.25 7.86 21.31
C GLU A 490 -15.09 8.80 22.52
N ARG A 491 -13.89 8.85 23.11
CA ARG A 491 -13.59 9.76 24.23
C ARG A 491 -13.78 11.22 23.85
N ILE A 492 -13.36 11.63 22.65
CA ILE A 492 -13.53 13.01 22.18
C ILE A 492 -15.01 13.31 21.94
N LEU A 493 -15.72 12.44 21.21
CA LEU A 493 -17.12 12.64 20.88
C LEU A 493 -18.01 12.67 22.14
N SER A 494 -17.69 11.86 23.16
CA SER A 494 -18.42 11.88 24.43
C SER A 494 -18.32 13.19 25.23
N ARG A 495 -17.29 14.02 24.94
CA ARG A 495 -17.12 15.37 25.48
C ARG A 495 -17.69 16.45 24.57
N ALA A 496 -17.75 16.17 23.27
CA ALA A 496 -18.24 17.09 22.25
C ALA A 496 -19.78 17.10 22.14
N LEU A 497 -20.40 15.93 22.28
CA LEU A 497 -21.82 15.72 21.99
C LEU A 497 -22.65 15.57 23.27
N PRO A 498 -23.94 15.97 23.25
CA PRO A 498 -24.85 15.75 24.37
C PRO A 498 -25.00 14.25 24.70
N GLN A 499 -24.97 13.95 26.00
CA GLN A 499 -25.34 12.65 26.56
C GLN A 499 -26.82 12.66 26.93
N ALA A 500 -27.50 11.53 26.72
CA ALA A 500 -28.93 11.39 27.01
C ALA A 500 -29.22 11.31 28.51
#